data_AF-A0A538C1H8-F1
#
_entry.id   AF-A0A538C1H8-F1
#
_cell.length_a   1.000
_cell.length_b   1.000
_cell.length_c   1.000
_cell.angle_alpha   90.00
_cell.angle_beta   90.00
_cell.angle_gamma   90.00
#
_symmetry.space_group_name_H-M   'P 1'
#
loop_
_entity.id
_entity.type
_entity.pdbx_description
1 polymer ?
#
loop_
_entity_poly.entity_id
_entity_poly.type
_entity_poly.pdbx_seq_one_letter_code
_entity_poly.pdbx_strand_id
1 'polypeptide(L)'
;MAPLITRAQALALGELEEHGEIEALVQRAWEARVERFGDSTDMCSLVNAKSGGCAEDCGFCAQSRFAEAETPMHALMEPEQILEHARAAEAAGAHRFCMVTQGQGLSRRDFEKYLKGVRLVAEHTNLKRCASIGHMSTSRALALKEAGVQRVHHNVETAASYYEEVTTTVRYEGRLRTIEAVREAGLETCVGGILNLGETRAQRVEMAFELAQLNPTSVPINLLNPRPGTKFGDRELIDPWEAVKWIAIFRLILPEALFRLCGGRVENLGELQPLAVRAGLNGVMMGNFLTTLGAAPEEDRAMFEGYGLNVARQPDNASNPRPDNRSGWLSGETPDVVEEHLGAGARTGTRARDGAAAGAGQSALGAAQADGSGEASRETADLNVRLWDPSTQLRYRAKRSVPPRPDRAPNRTAVPR
;
A
#
# COMPACT_ATOMS: atom_id res chain seq x y z
N MET A 1 -3.14 -18.41 -0.50
CA MET A 1 -3.90 -18.38 0.77
C MET A 1 -5.26 -19.01 0.53
N ALA A 2 -5.92 -19.49 1.59
CA ALA A 2 -7.27 -20.06 1.48
C ALA A 2 -8.34 -18.95 1.58
N PRO A 3 -9.22 -18.78 0.58
CA PRO A 3 -10.33 -17.82 0.66
C PRO A 3 -11.39 -18.21 1.72
N LEU A 4 -11.97 -17.22 2.42
CA LEU A 4 -13.10 -17.41 3.35
C LEU A 4 -14.47 -17.47 2.64
N ILE A 5 -14.48 -17.28 1.32
CA ILE A 5 -15.66 -17.39 0.45
C ILE A 5 -15.28 -18.06 -0.87
N THR A 6 -16.22 -18.80 -1.44
CA THR A 6 -16.11 -19.39 -2.78
C THR A 6 -16.31 -18.35 -3.90
N ARG A 7 -15.91 -18.68 -5.13
CA ARG A 7 -16.18 -17.83 -6.32
C ARG A 7 -17.68 -17.53 -6.48
N ALA A 8 -18.55 -18.51 -6.24
CA ALA A 8 -20.00 -18.34 -6.33
C ALA A 8 -20.54 -17.36 -5.27
N GLN A 9 -20.05 -17.44 -4.03
CA GLN A 9 -20.39 -16.49 -2.97
C GLN A 9 -19.85 -15.09 -3.28
N ALA A 10 -18.63 -14.96 -3.81
CA ALA A 10 -18.07 -13.67 -4.20
C ALA A 10 -18.85 -12.99 -5.33
N LEU A 11 -19.35 -13.78 -6.31
CA LEU A 11 -20.25 -13.28 -7.35
C LEU A 11 -21.57 -12.80 -6.74
N ALA A 12 -22.22 -13.61 -5.90
CA ALA A 12 -23.50 -13.25 -5.26
C ALA A 12 -23.37 -11.99 -4.38
N LEU A 13 -22.27 -11.86 -3.63
CA LEU A 13 -21.97 -10.65 -2.84
C LEU A 13 -21.70 -9.42 -3.73
N GLY A 14 -21.21 -9.62 -4.96
CA GLY A 14 -21.02 -8.55 -5.93
C GLY A 14 -22.34 -7.91 -6.40
N GLU A 15 -23.44 -8.66 -6.34
CA GLU A 15 -24.78 -8.20 -6.74
C GLU A 15 -25.55 -7.46 -5.63
N LEU A 16 -24.99 -7.29 -4.42
CA LEU A 16 -25.64 -6.52 -3.35
C LEU A 16 -25.71 -5.03 -3.72
N GLU A 17 -26.90 -4.43 -3.64
CA GLU A 17 -27.13 -3.00 -3.93
C GLU A 17 -27.63 -2.23 -2.69
N GLU A 18 -28.32 -2.91 -1.76
CA GLU A 18 -28.80 -2.30 -0.53
C GLU A 18 -27.67 -2.02 0.47
N HIS A 19 -27.55 -0.78 0.94
CA HIS A 19 -26.46 -0.36 1.81
C HIS A 19 -26.37 -1.18 3.10
N GLY A 20 -27.51 -1.56 3.70
CA GLY A 20 -27.52 -2.38 4.93
C GLY A 20 -26.94 -3.79 4.74
N GLU A 21 -27.07 -4.37 3.54
CA GLU A 21 -26.43 -5.65 3.21
C GLU A 21 -24.92 -5.48 2.99
N ILE A 22 -24.51 -4.35 2.39
CA ILE A 22 -23.11 -3.97 2.24
C ILE A 22 -22.47 -3.71 3.62
N GLU A 23 -23.18 -3.08 4.56
CA GLU A 23 -22.71 -2.87 5.94
C GLU A 23 -22.51 -4.20 6.69
N ALA A 24 -23.41 -5.17 6.52
CA ALA A 24 -23.25 -6.52 7.08
C ALA A 24 -22.03 -7.26 6.49
N LEU A 25 -21.80 -7.10 5.19
CA LEU A 25 -20.59 -7.60 4.51
C LEU A 25 -19.32 -6.90 5.01
N VAL A 26 -19.35 -5.57 5.21
CA VAL A 26 -18.26 -4.78 5.80
C VAL A 26 -17.95 -5.24 7.23
N GLN A 27 -18.98 -5.51 8.05
CA GLN A 27 -18.80 -6.07 9.39
C GLN A 27 -18.07 -7.42 9.36
N ARG A 28 -18.46 -8.33 8.45
CA ARG A 28 -17.77 -9.62 8.27
C ARG A 28 -16.32 -9.46 7.79
N ALA A 29 -16.06 -8.50 6.90
CA ALA A 29 -14.70 -8.19 6.45
C ALA A 29 -13.84 -7.54 7.56
N TRP A 30 -14.46 -6.73 8.42
CA TRP A 30 -13.83 -6.14 9.60
C TRP A 30 -13.39 -7.21 10.60
N GLU A 31 -14.30 -8.12 10.97
CA GLU A 31 -14.00 -9.28 11.80
C GLU A 31 -12.86 -10.11 11.20
N ALA A 32 -12.92 -10.38 9.90
CA ALA A 32 -11.88 -11.12 9.21
C ALA A 32 -10.52 -10.41 9.27
N ARG A 33 -10.49 -9.08 9.19
CA ARG A 33 -9.27 -8.26 9.32
C ARG A 33 -8.77 -8.22 10.77
N VAL A 34 -9.64 -8.05 11.77
CA VAL A 34 -9.25 -8.04 13.19
C VAL A 34 -8.68 -9.40 13.62
N GLU A 35 -9.27 -10.51 13.17
CA GLU A 35 -8.78 -11.87 13.49
C GLU A 35 -7.33 -12.12 13.01
N ARG A 36 -6.95 -11.62 11.82
CA ARG A 36 -5.59 -11.82 11.27
C ARG A 36 -4.59 -10.71 11.64
N PHE A 37 -5.05 -9.52 11.99
CA PHE A 37 -4.19 -8.35 12.14
C PHE A 37 -4.32 -7.61 13.50
N GLY A 38 -5.33 -7.89 14.32
CA GLY A 38 -5.57 -7.16 15.57
C GLY A 38 -5.74 -5.66 15.34
N ASP A 39 -4.98 -4.84 16.07
CA ASP A 39 -4.90 -3.39 15.89
C ASP A 39 -4.01 -2.97 14.70
N SER A 40 -3.27 -3.90 14.07
CA SER A 40 -2.10 -3.53 13.25
C SER A 40 -2.37 -2.79 11.94
N THR A 41 -1.49 -1.82 11.65
CA THR A 41 -1.47 -1.09 10.39
C THR A 41 -0.11 -1.13 9.69
N ASP A 42 -0.08 -0.79 8.41
CA ASP A 42 1.12 -0.61 7.59
C ASP A 42 0.82 0.62 6.72
N MET A 43 1.37 1.79 7.04
CA MET A 43 1.15 3.05 6.32
C MET A 43 2.29 3.34 5.33
N CYS A 44 1.98 3.57 4.05
CA CYS A 44 2.98 3.86 3.03
C CYS A 44 2.96 5.33 2.64
N SER A 45 4.11 5.89 2.31
CA SER A 45 4.20 6.98 1.35
C SER A 45 5.05 6.54 0.14
N LEU A 46 5.11 7.37 -0.90
CA LEU A 46 5.88 7.10 -2.11
C LEU A 46 6.63 8.32 -2.62
N VAL A 47 7.60 8.07 -3.48
CA VAL A 47 8.20 9.07 -4.37
C VAL A 47 8.12 8.59 -5.82
N ASN A 48 7.67 9.47 -6.71
CA ASN A 48 7.78 9.24 -8.15
C ASN A 48 9.23 9.56 -8.59
N ALA A 49 10.16 8.65 -8.30
CA ALA A 49 11.60 8.86 -8.48
C ALA A 49 12.00 9.08 -9.95
N LYS A 50 11.19 8.64 -10.93
CA LYS A 50 11.38 8.91 -12.37
C LYS A 50 10.02 8.98 -13.06
N SER A 51 9.65 10.16 -13.52
CA SER A 51 8.30 10.45 -14.04
C SER A 51 8.25 10.76 -15.53
N GLY A 52 7.16 10.34 -16.17
CA GLY A 52 6.75 10.75 -17.51
C GLY A 52 7.53 10.11 -18.67
N GLY A 53 6.89 10.03 -19.85
CA GLY A 53 7.48 9.45 -21.05
C GLY A 53 7.62 7.93 -21.03
N CYS A 54 6.71 7.26 -20.31
CA CYS A 54 6.62 5.80 -20.28
C CYS A 54 6.40 5.24 -21.68
N ALA A 55 7.13 4.19 -22.05
CA ALA A 55 7.01 3.56 -23.37
C ALA A 55 5.72 2.73 -23.53
N GLU A 56 4.96 2.53 -22.45
CA GLU A 56 3.78 1.66 -22.42
C GLU A 56 2.47 2.39 -22.73
N ASP A 57 1.49 1.65 -23.24
CA ASP A 57 0.18 2.17 -23.64
C ASP A 57 -0.94 1.98 -22.60
N CYS A 58 -0.61 1.73 -21.32
CA CYS A 58 -1.59 1.54 -20.24
C CYS A 58 -2.71 2.60 -20.24
N GLY A 59 -3.95 2.17 -20.47
CA GLY A 59 -5.09 3.03 -20.80
C GLY A 59 -5.50 4.03 -19.72
N PHE A 60 -5.16 3.77 -18.47
CA PHE A 60 -5.36 4.64 -17.31
C PHE A 60 -4.22 5.65 -17.07
N CYS A 61 -3.03 5.45 -17.66
CA CYS A 61 -1.80 6.05 -17.15
C CYS A 61 -1.42 7.36 -17.86
N ALA A 62 -1.54 8.50 -17.16
CA ALA A 62 -1.10 9.80 -17.68
C ALA A 62 0.42 9.87 -18.01
N GLN A 63 1.24 9.03 -17.37
CA GLN A 63 2.67 8.93 -17.64
C GLN A 63 3.00 8.25 -18.98
N SER A 64 2.05 7.56 -19.60
CA SER A 64 2.18 6.99 -20.95
C SER A 64 2.60 8.07 -21.94
N ARG A 65 3.56 7.75 -22.81
CA ARG A 65 3.92 8.60 -23.95
C ARG A 65 2.79 8.73 -24.97
N PHE A 66 1.86 7.79 -25.00
CA PHE A 66 0.72 7.76 -25.91
C PHE A 66 -0.52 8.50 -25.35
N ALA A 67 -0.52 8.85 -24.06
CA ALA A 67 -1.53 9.70 -23.48
C ALA A 67 -1.26 11.18 -23.83
N GLU A 68 -2.30 11.93 -24.15
CA GLU A 68 -2.31 13.39 -24.22
C GLU A 68 -2.33 14.05 -22.85
N ALA A 69 -2.71 13.31 -21.81
CA ALA A 69 -2.74 13.79 -20.43
C ALA A 69 -1.42 14.44 -20.01
N GLU A 70 -1.51 15.59 -19.32
CA GLU A 70 -0.35 16.26 -18.75
C GLU A 70 0.24 15.45 -17.61
N THR A 71 1.56 15.44 -17.52
CA THR A 71 2.29 14.73 -16.47
C THR A 71 3.65 15.41 -16.25
N PRO A 72 4.15 15.50 -15.00
CA PRO A 72 5.51 15.98 -14.75
C PRO A 72 6.52 15.01 -15.37
N MET A 73 7.55 15.55 -16.01
CA MET A 73 8.55 14.74 -16.71
C MET A 73 9.97 15.10 -16.26
N HIS A 74 10.64 14.13 -15.64
CA HIS A 74 12.02 14.29 -15.16
C HIS A 74 12.81 12.98 -15.24
N ALA A 75 14.13 13.11 -15.26
CA ALA A 75 15.04 11.96 -15.16
C ALA A 75 14.94 11.31 -13.76
N LEU A 76 15.56 10.15 -13.58
CA LEU A 76 15.69 9.54 -12.26
C LEU A 76 16.38 10.52 -11.29
N MET A 77 15.73 10.82 -10.17
CA MET A 77 16.23 11.67 -9.09
C MET A 77 17.64 11.27 -8.62
N GLU A 78 18.41 12.22 -8.10
CA GLU A 78 19.65 11.92 -7.39
C GLU A 78 19.36 11.14 -6.09
N PRO A 79 20.26 10.24 -5.64
CA PRO A 79 20.09 9.47 -4.40
C PRO A 79 19.72 10.32 -3.18
N GLU A 80 20.29 11.51 -3.07
CA GLU A 80 20.09 12.46 -1.98
C GLU A 80 18.68 13.06 -1.99
N GLN A 81 18.09 13.27 -3.18
CA GLN A 81 16.70 13.73 -3.33
C GLN A 81 15.71 12.62 -2.94
N ILE A 82 16.04 11.36 -3.24
CA ILE A 82 15.24 10.21 -2.80
C ILE A 82 15.25 10.12 -1.26
N LEU A 83 16.41 10.36 -0.63
CA LEU A 83 16.54 10.43 0.83
C LEU A 83 15.77 11.62 1.44
N GLU A 84 15.79 12.79 0.81
CA GLU A 84 15.01 13.96 1.26
C GLU A 84 13.50 13.63 1.32
N HIS A 85 12.96 13.00 0.27
CA HIS A 85 11.57 12.53 0.25
C HIS A 85 11.31 11.42 1.28
N ALA A 86 12.26 10.52 1.52
CA ALA A 86 12.11 9.50 2.56
C ALA A 86 12.04 10.13 3.96
N ARG A 87 12.90 11.10 4.29
CA ARG A 87 12.85 11.83 5.57
C ARG A 87 11.54 12.59 5.75
N ALA A 88 11.01 13.19 4.68
CA ALA A 88 9.69 13.84 4.73
C ALA A 88 8.56 12.84 5.00
N ALA A 89 8.59 11.67 4.35
CA ALA A 89 7.62 10.59 4.60
C ALA A 89 7.72 10.02 6.04
N GLU A 90 8.95 9.85 6.54
CA GLU A 90 9.23 9.43 7.92
C GLU A 90 8.68 10.43 8.95
N ALA A 91 8.91 11.73 8.74
CA ALA A 91 8.37 12.80 9.58
C ALA A 91 6.83 12.88 9.54
N ALA A 92 6.22 12.55 8.39
CA ALA A 92 4.77 12.43 8.23
C ALA A 92 4.15 11.16 8.86
N GLY A 93 4.97 10.31 9.50
CA GLY A 93 4.51 9.09 10.18
C GLY A 93 4.32 7.88 9.28
N ALA A 94 4.87 7.88 8.06
CA ALA A 94 4.85 6.68 7.22
C ALA A 94 5.67 5.55 7.86
N HIS A 95 5.17 4.32 7.74
CA HIS A 95 5.86 3.09 8.14
C HIS A 95 6.79 2.59 7.03
N ARG A 96 6.36 2.80 5.78
CA ARG A 96 7.01 2.26 4.58
C ARG A 96 7.10 3.33 3.49
N PHE A 97 8.19 3.33 2.74
CA PHE A 97 8.46 4.27 1.66
C PHE A 97 8.70 3.54 0.34
N CYS A 98 7.92 3.89 -0.68
CA CYS A 98 7.95 3.26 -1.99
C CYS A 98 8.63 4.15 -3.03
N MET A 99 9.76 3.69 -3.57
CA MET A 99 10.50 4.39 -4.63
C MET A 99 10.00 3.90 -5.99
N VAL A 100 9.17 4.69 -6.67
CA VAL A 100 8.44 4.31 -7.88
C VAL A 100 9.07 4.93 -9.13
N THR A 101 9.13 4.20 -10.24
CA THR A 101 9.59 4.72 -11.53
C THR A 101 8.67 4.29 -12.67
N GLN A 102 8.46 5.17 -13.64
CA GLN A 102 7.79 4.81 -14.90
C GLN A 102 8.56 3.77 -15.72
N GLY A 103 7.82 3.05 -16.58
CA GLY A 103 8.35 2.20 -17.63
C GLY A 103 8.43 0.71 -17.28
N GLN A 104 8.68 -0.12 -18.30
CA GLN A 104 8.93 -1.56 -18.14
C GLN A 104 10.21 -1.91 -17.38
N GLY A 105 11.11 -0.96 -17.11
CA GLY A 105 12.35 -1.24 -16.38
C GLY A 105 13.34 -0.08 -16.39
N LEU A 106 14.24 -0.05 -15.41
CA LEU A 106 15.37 0.88 -15.40
C LEU A 106 16.54 0.37 -16.25
N SER A 107 17.19 1.28 -16.99
CA SER A 107 18.48 1.03 -17.65
C SER A 107 19.53 0.62 -16.61
N ARG A 108 20.63 -0.02 -17.04
CA ARG A 108 21.71 -0.43 -16.11
C ARG A 108 22.21 0.74 -15.24
N ARG A 109 22.52 1.88 -15.86
CA ARG A 109 22.99 3.10 -15.17
C ARG A 109 21.93 3.65 -14.20
N ASP A 110 20.67 3.72 -14.63
CA ASP A 110 19.59 4.20 -13.79
C ASP A 110 19.33 3.23 -12.61
N PHE A 111 19.49 1.92 -12.81
CA PHE A 111 19.36 0.91 -11.76
C PHE A 111 20.50 1.01 -10.73
N GLU A 112 21.75 1.10 -11.17
CA GLU A 112 22.92 1.32 -10.29
C GLU A 112 22.76 2.62 -9.47
N LYS A 113 22.21 3.68 -10.07
CA LYS A 113 21.86 4.93 -9.37
C LYS A 113 20.72 4.73 -8.35
N TYR A 114 19.65 4.03 -8.74
CA TYR A 114 18.52 3.73 -7.87
C TYR A 114 18.96 2.95 -6.63
N LEU A 115 19.83 1.94 -6.77
CA LEU A 115 20.37 1.16 -5.65
C LEU A 115 21.16 2.02 -4.64
N LYS A 116 21.82 3.10 -5.08
CA LYS A 116 22.44 4.07 -4.15
C LYS A 116 21.38 4.81 -3.33
N GLY A 117 20.28 5.23 -3.98
CA GLY A 117 19.14 5.85 -3.29
C GLY A 117 18.52 4.91 -2.24
N VAL A 118 18.31 3.63 -2.58
CA VAL A 118 17.81 2.63 -1.61
C VAL A 118 18.74 2.51 -0.39
N ARG A 119 20.06 2.43 -0.61
CA ARG A 119 21.05 2.33 0.49
C ARG A 119 21.03 3.55 1.40
N LEU A 120 21.03 4.76 0.84
CA LEU A 120 20.89 6.00 1.63
C LEU A 120 19.60 6.01 2.46
N VAL A 121 18.47 5.58 1.90
CA VAL A 121 17.20 5.46 2.66
C VAL A 121 17.33 4.43 3.78
N ALA A 122 18.01 3.30 3.56
CA ALA A 122 18.23 2.27 4.58
C ALA A 122 19.21 2.71 5.70
N GLU A 123 20.21 3.51 5.36
CA GLU A 123 21.24 4.02 6.28
C GLU A 123 20.77 5.22 7.12
N HIS A 124 19.80 6.00 6.62
CA HIS A 124 19.42 7.29 7.22
C HIS A 124 17.93 7.44 7.57
N THR A 125 17.13 6.38 7.43
CA THR A 125 15.72 6.35 7.88
C THR A 125 15.36 4.97 8.43
N ASN A 126 14.46 4.94 9.40
CA ASN A 126 13.86 3.71 9.95
C ASN A 126 12.63 3.27 9.10
N LEU A 127 12.58 3.62 7.81
CA LEU A 127 11.44 3.31 6.93
C LEU A 127 11.59 1.93 6.32
N LYS A 128 10.52 1.14 6.30
CA LYS A 128 10.47 -0.09 5.47
C LYS A 128 10.54 0.32 4.02
N ARG A 129 11.37 -0.35 3.21
CA ARG A 129 11.68 0.08 1.84
C ARG A 129 10.94 -0.78 0.83
N CYS A 130 10.26 -0.11 -0.09
CA CYS A 130 9.51 -0.72 -1.19
C CYS A 130 10.01 -0.19 -2.55
N ALA A 131 10.01 -1.03 -3.57
CA ALA A 131 10.40 -0.67 -4.93
C ALA A 131 9.28 -0.95 -5.94
N SER A 132 9.08 -0.06 -6.92
CA SER A 132 8.15 -0.27 -8.05
C SER A 132 8.80 0.22 -9.34
N ILE A 133 9.58 -0.65 -9.99
CA ILE A 133 10.48 -0.25 -11.09
C ILE A 133 10.29 -1.03 -12.40
N GLY A 134 9.06 -1.52 -12.66
CA GLY A 134 8.72 -2.30 -13.85
C GLY A 134 9.09 -3.78 -13.72
N HIS A 135 9.40 -4.43 -14.84
CA HIS A 135 9.79 -5.83 -14.90
C HIS A 135 11.13 -6.09 -14.20
N MET A 136 11.23 -7.23 -13.54
CA MET A 136 12.38 -7.65 -12.75
C MET A 136 12.85 -9.04 -13.20
N SER A 137 14.17 -9.22 -13.25
CA SER A 137 14.79 -10.55 -13.20
C SER A 137 15.19 -10.89 -11.77
N THR A 138 15.29 -12.17 -11.43
CA THR A 138 15.66 -12.64 -10.08
C THR A 138 16.98 -12.03 -9.60
N SER A 139 17.95 -11.85 -10.50
CA SER A 139 19.21 -11.13 -10.22
C SER A 139 19.03 -9.66 -9.83
N ARG A 140 18.07 -8.95 -10.41
CA ARG A 140 17.76 -7.55 -10.04
C ARG A 140 16.94 -7.48 -8.76
N ALA A 141 16.06 -8.45 -8.52
CA ALA A 141 15.35 -8.59 -7.25
C ALA A 141 16.34 -8.86 -6.10
N LEU A 142 17.31 -9.75 -6.27
CA LEU A 142 18.39 -9.98 -5.31
C LEU A 142 19.21 -8.70 -5.05
N ALA A 143 19.62 -7.97 -6.09
CA ALA A 143 20.34 -6.71 -5.92
C ALA A 143 19.54 -5.63 -5.16
N LEU A 144 18.21 -5.60 -5.30
CA LEU A 144 17.33 -4.74 -4.50
C LEU A 144 17.29 -5.18 -3.02
N LYS A 145 17.21 -6.49 -2.76
CA LYS A 145 17.25 -7.07 -1.42
C LYS A 145 18.57 -6.74 -0.72
N GLU A 146 19.70 -6.93 -1.39
CA GLU A 146 21.05 -6.57 -0.92
C GLU A 146 21.22 -5.07 -0.65
N ALA A 147 20.49 -4.21 -1.38
CA ALA A 147 20.48 -2.77 -1.14
C ALA A 147 19.55 -2.35 0.01
N GLY A 148 18.75 -3.27 0.58
CA GLY A 148 17.88 -3.01 1.72
C GLY A 148 16.38 -2.88 1.41
N VAL A 149 15.91 -3.25 0.20
CA VAL A 149 14.47 -3.37 -0.09
C VAL A 149 13.88 -4.58 0.63
N GLN A 150 12.70 -4.43 1.24
CA GLN A 150 11.93 -5.56 1.80
C GLN A 150 10.82 -6.02 0.85
N ARG A 151 10.20 -5.10 0.10
CA ARG A 151 8.99 -5.33 -0.69
C ARG A 151 9.11 -4.82 -2.13
N VAL A 152 8.58 -5.55 -3.11
CA VAL A 152 8.46 -5.07 -4.50
C VAL A 152 7.02 -5.06 -4.93
N HIS A 153 6.62 -3.93 -5.52
CA HIS A 153 5.31 -3.70 -6.10
C HIS A 153 5.31 -4.03 -7.59
N HIS A 154 4.40 -4.94 -7.99
CA HIS A 154 4.15 -5.26 -9.37
C HIS A 154 2.73 -5.82 -9.53
N ASN A 155 1.79 -4.97 -9.95
CA ASN A 155 0.39 -5.33 -10.12
C ASN A 155 0.13 -6.30 -11.28
N VAL A 156 -1.01 -7.00 -11.22
CA VAL A 156 -1.67 -7.61 -12.39
C VAL A 156 -2.59 -6.62 -13.12
N GLU A 157 -2.91 -5.49 -12.47
CA GLU A 157 -3.80 -4.39 -12.90
C GLU A 157 -5.28 -4.76 -13.00
N THR A 158 -5.61 -5.90 -13.62
CA THR A 158 -6.97 -6.40 -13.80
C THR A 158 -6.98 -7.92 -14.01
N ALA A 159 -8.15 -8.48 -14.31
CA ALA A 159 -8.34 -9.87 -14.74
C ALA A 159 -7.57 -10.17 -16.04
N ALA A 160 -6.98 -11.37 -16.14
CA ALA A 160 -6.33 -11.83 -17.37
C ALA A 160 -7.27 -11.72 -18.58
N SER A 161 -8.56 -12.05 -18.42
CA SER A 161 -9.58 -11.96 -19.47
C SER A 161 -9.96 -10.53 -19.91
N TYR A 162 -9.57 -9.48 -19.17
CA TYR A 162 -9.80 -8.07 -19.54
C TYR A 162 -8.51 -7.34 -19.96
N TYR A 163 -7.35 -7.94 -19.72
CA TYR A 163 -6.09 -7.21 -19.64
C TYR A 163 -5.62 -6.60 -20.98
N GLU A 164 -5.96 -7.18 -22.13
CA GLU A 164 -5.66 -6.60 -23.45
C GLU A 164 -6.33 -5.23 -23.69
N GLU A 165 -7.47 -4.96 -23.04
CA GLU A 165 -8.12 -3.65 -23.12
C GLU A 165 -7.38 -2.59 -22.30
N VAL A 166 -6.59 -3.01 -21.31
CA VAL A 166 -5.76 -2.12 -20.48
C VAL A 166 -4.47 -1.72 -21.19
N THR A 167 -3.78 -2.64 -21.86
CA THR A 167 -2.50 -2.38 -22.55
C THR A 167 -2.18 -3.47 -23.57
N THR A 168 -1.56 -3.07 -24.68
CA THR A 168 -1.05 -4.00 -25.71
C THR A 168 0.47 -4.12 -25.72
N THR A 169 1.20 -3.20 -25.06
CA THR A 169 2.67 -3.19 -25.04
C THR A 169 3.27 -4.08 -23.95
N VAL A 170 2.56 -4.31 -22.84
CA VAL A 170 2.97 -5.17 -21.72
C VAL A 170 2.15 -6.45 -21.73
N ARG A 171 2.75 -7.65 -21.78
CA ARG A 171 2.01 -8.93 -21.70
C ARG A 171 1.74 -9.39 -20.27
N TYR A 172 0.61 -10.06 -20.03
CA TYR A 172 0.20 -10.53 -18.70
C TYR A 172 1.21 -11.50 -18.07
N GLU A 173 1.71 -12.46 -18.83
CA GLU A 173 2.70 -13.44 -18.33
C GLU A 173 4.03 -12.77 -17.99
N GLY A 174 4.32 -11.59 -18.55
CA GLY A 174 5.46 -10.76 -18.15
C GLY A 174 5.34 -10.23 -16.73
N ARG A 175 4.12 -9.93 -16.27
CA ARG A 175 3.83 -9.53 -14.89
C ARG A 175 3.99 -10.71 -13.95
N LEU A 176 3.40 -11.86 -14.29
CA LEU A 176 3.52 -13.09 -13.52
C LEU A 176 4.98 -13.53 -13.35
N ARG A 177 5.80 -13.47 -14.41
CA ARG A 177 7.26 -13.73 -14.33
C ARG A 177 7.99 -12.72 -13.43
N THR A 178 7.56 -11.47 -13.39
CA THR A 178 8.16 -10.46 -12.49
C THR A 178 7.83 -10.76 -11.03
N ILE A 179 6.58 -11.13 -10.75
CA ILE A 179 6.10 -11.51 -9.41
C ILE A 179 6.85 -12.75 -8.92
N GLU A 180 7.06 -13.75 -9.79
CA GLU A 180 7.87 -14.92 -9.48
C GLU A 180 9.33 -14.56 -9.18
N ALA A 181 9.98 -13.74 -10.03
CA ALA A 181 11.36 -13.31 -9.82
C ALA A 181 11.58 -12.55 -8.49
N VAL A 182 10.56 -11.83 -8.01
CA VAL A 182 10.55 -11.19 -6.68
C VAL A 182 10.44 -12.25 -5.57
N ARG A 183 9.55 -13.24 -5.74
CA ARG A 183 9.34 -14.35 -4.81
C ARG A 183 10.59 -15.23 -4.67
N GLU A 184 11.23 -15.59 -5.78
CA GLU A 184 12.48 -16.35 -5.84
C GLU A 184 13.64 -15.66 -5.10
N ALA A 185 13.72 -14.32 -5.19
CA ALA A 185 14.70 -13.55 -4.42
C ALA A 185 14.40 -13.50 -2.90
N GLY A 186 13.24 -14.01 -2.48
CA GLY A 186 12.75 -13.95 -1.09
C GLY A 186 12.49 -12.51 -0.64
N LEU A 187 11.83 -11.72 -1.48
CA LEU A 187 11.28 -10.40 -1.16
C LEU A 187 9.76 -10.50 -0.95
N GLU A 188 9.18 -9.59 -0.16
CA GLU A 188 7.73 -9.47 -0.06
C GLU A 188 7.13 -9.03 -1.40
N THR A 189 6.09 -9.72 -1.84
CA THR A 189 5.34 -9.38 -3.05
C THR A 189 4.18 -8.44 -2.71
N CYS A 190 4.08 -7.34 -3.45
CA CYS A 190 2.99 -6.37 -3.37
C CYS A 190 2.26 -6.35 -4.71
N VAL A 191 1.15 -7.07 -4.79
CA VAL A 191 0.46 -7.39 -6.06
C VAL A 191 -1.02 -7.13 -5.89
N GLY A 192 -1.57 -6.27 -6.73
CA GLY A 192 -2.99 -5.97 -6.77
C GLY A 192 -3.39 -5.44 -8.13
N GLY A 193 -4.34 -4.51 -8.15
CA GLY A 193 -4.88 -3.96 -9.39
C GLY A 193 -5.62 -2.65 -9.22
N ILE A 194 -6.42 -2.34 -10.23
CA ILE A 194 -7.22 -1.12 -10.33
C ILE A 194 -8.67 -1.56 -10.61
N LEU A 195 -9.59 -1.11 -9.77
CA LEU A 195 -11.03 -1.27 -9.98
C LEU A 195 -11.56 -0.13 -10.85
N ASN A 196 -12.64 -0.41 -11.60
CA ASN A 196 -13.31 0.52 -12.50
C ASN A 196 -12.48 0.91 -13.74
N LEU A 197 -11.65 0.00 -14.23
CA LEU A 197 -11.05 0.08 -15.57
C LEU A 197 -12.04 -0.26 -16.70
N GLY A 198 -13.24 -0.73 -16.35
CA GLY A 198 -14.27 -1.23 -17.28
C GLY A 198 -14.47 -2.75 -17.24
N GLU A 199 -13.80 -3.41 -16.29
CA GLU A 199 -13.96 -4.82 -15.99
C GLU A 199 -15.34 -5.13 -15.36
N THR A 200 -15.89 -6.29 -15.68
CA THR A 200 -17.15 -6.78 -15.10
C THR A 200 -16.98 -7.20 -13.62
N ARG A 201 -18.09 -7.30 -12.87
CA ARG A 201 -18.13 -7.91 -11.52
C ARG A 201 -17.46 -9.31 -11.50
N ALA A 202 -17.71 -10.12 -12.54
CA ALA A 202 -17.07 -11.43 -12.69
C ALA A 202 -15.54 -11.35 -12.87
N GLN A 203 -15.04 -10.35 -13.58
CA GLN A 203 -13.61 -10.09 -13.74
C GLN A 203 -12.95 -9.57 -12.45
N ARG A 204 -13.66 -8.81 -11.61
CA ARG A 204 -13.18 -8.49 -10.25
C ARG A 204 -12.99 -9.75 -9.41
N VAL A 205 -13.91 -10.71 -9.48
CA VAL A 205 -13.76 -12.04 -8.85
C VAL A 205 -12.63 -12.85 -9.50
N GLU A 206 -12.45 -12.80 -10.82
CA GLU A 206 -11.33 -13.43 -11.51
C GLU A 206 -9.98 -12.97 -10.93
N MET A 207 -9.75 -11.65 -10.92
CA MET A 207 -8.55 -11.03 -10.36
C MET A 207 -8.35 -11.38 -8.88
N ALA A 208 -9.40 -11.25 -8.04
CA ALA A 208 -9.27 -11.53 -6.60
C ALA A 208 -8.82 -12.97 -6.30
N PHE A 209 -9.35 -13.95 -7.03
CA PHE A 209 -8.95 -15.34 -6.86
C PHE A 209 -7.59 -15.68 -7.51
N GLU A 210 -7.16 -14.95 -8.55
CA GLU A 210 -5.79 -15.07 -9.05
C GLU A 210 -4.79 -14.54 -8.01
N LEU A 211 -5.06 -13.36 -7.42
CA LEU A 211 -4.26 -12.84 -6.31
C LEU A 211 -4.18 -13.85 -5.15
N ALA A 212 -5.25 -14.58 -4.83
CA ALA A 212 -5.23 -15.59 -3.77
C ALA A 212 -4.33 -16.80 -4.09
N GLN A 213 -4.16 -17.13 -5.38
CA GLN A 213 -3.20 -18.13 -5.87
C GLN A 213 -1.77 -17.61 -5.85
N LEU A 214 -1.55 -16.35 -6.28
CA LEU A 214 -0.24 -15.68 -6.23
C LEU A 214 0.27 -15.46 -4.80
N ASN A 215 -0.66 -15.42 -3.82
CA ASN A 215 -0.39 -15.33 -2.39
C ASN A 215 0.52 -14.14 -1.98
N PRO A 216 0.20 -12.89 -2.38
CA PRO A 216 1.05 -11.75 -2.09
C PRO A 216 1.01 -11.35 -0.62
N THR A 217 2.13 -10.83 -0.12
CA THR A 217 2.22 -10.27 1.24
C THR A 217 1.33 -9.02 1.39
N SER A 218 1.19 -8.23 0.32
CA SER A 218 0.35 -7.03 0.31
C SER A 218 -0.43 -6.90 -0.99
N VAL A 219 -1.68 -6.42 -0.88
CA VAL A 219 -2.57 -6.16 -2.01
C VAL A 219 -2.90 -4.67 -2.03
N PRO A 220 -2.32 -3.88 -2.95
CA PRO A 220 -2.75 -2.52 -3.21
C PRO A 220 -4.05 -2.56 -4.04
N ILE A 221 -5.09 -1.93 -3.52
CA ILE A 221 -6.31 -1.64 -4.27
C ILE A 221 -6.21 -0.19 -4.73
N ASN A 222 -6.26 0.02 -6.05
CA ASN A 222 -6.42 1.33 -6.65
C ASN A 222 -7.86 1.44 -7.19
N LEU A 223 -8.41 2.63 -7.18
CA LEU A 223 -9.64 2.96 -7.87
C LEU A 223 -9.25 3.82 -9.09
N LEU A 224 -9.89 3.63 -10.24
CA LEU A 224 -9.59 4.45 -11.40
C LEU A 224 -9.82 5.94 -11.05
N ASN A 225 -8.81 6.76 -11.29
CA ASN A 225 -8.92 8.21 -11.36
C ASN A 225 -8.86 8.59 -12.85
N PRO A 226 -10.00 8.85 -13.51
CA PRO A 226 -10.05 9.18 -14.93
C PRO A 226 -9.20 10.41 -15.21
N ARG A 227 -8.20 10.28 -16.08
CA ARG A 227 -7.29 11.38 -16.45
C ARG A 227 -7.61 11.84 -17.87
N PRO A 228 -8.16 13.06 -18.08
CA PRO A 228 -8.39 13.59 -19.42
C PRO A 228 -7.13 13.51 -20.28
N GLY A 229 -7.27 12.96 -21.48
CA GLY A 229 -6.17 12.65 -22.39
C GLY A 229 -5.57 11.26 -22.23
N THR A 230 -6.16 10.34 -21.44
CA THR A 230 -5.84 8.90 -21.49
C THR A 230 -6.97 8.12 -22.17
N LYS A 231 -6.76 6.82 -22.48
CA LYS A 231 -7.80 5.96 -23.09
C LYS A 231 -9.06 5.85 -22.21
N PHE A 232 -8.89 5.92 -20.89
CA PHE A 232 -9.96 5.84 -19.89
C PHE A 232 -10.30 7.19 -19.25
N GLY A 233 -9.97 8.31 -19.94
CA GLY A 233 -10.07 9.67 -19.41
C GLY A 233 -11.47 10.28 -19.34
N ASP A 234 -12.48 9.58 -19.86
CA ASP A 234 -13.91 9.95 -19.89
C ASP A 234 -14.81 8.99 -19.08
N ARG A 235 -14.23 7.97 -18.42
CA ARG A 235 -14.99 7.09 -17.52
C ARG A 235 -15.47 7.87 -16.29
N GLU A 236 -16.60 7.45 -15.74
CA GLU A 236 -17.07 7.94 -14.44
C GLU A 236 -16.25 7.32 -13.29
N LEU A 237 -16.26 7.98 -12.14
CA LEU A 237 -15.73 7.43 -10.89
C LEU A 237 -16.55 6.20 -10.47
N ILE A 238 -15.95 5.27 -9.71
CA ILE A 238 -16.72 4.18 -9.13
C ILE A 238 -17.62 4.73 -8.04
N ASP A 239 -18.84 4.20 -7.92
CA ASP A 239 -19.69 4.50 -6.78
C ASP A 239 -18.96 4.15 -5.45
N PRO A 240 -19.00 5.03 -4.43
CA PRO A 240 -18.32 4.79 -3.17
C PRO A 240 -18.74 3.51 -2.44
N TRP A 241 -20.02 3.12 -2.50
CA TRP A 241 -20.54 1.90 -1.86
C TRP A 241 -20.13 0.66 -2.64
N GLU A 242 -20.14 0.70 -3.98
CA GLU A 242 -19.57 -0.34 -4.83
C GLU A 242 -18.07 -0.55 -4.51
N ALA A 243 -17.29 0.53 -4.33
CA ALA A 243 -15.89 0.44 -3.94
C ALA A 243 -15.69 -0.20 -2.55
N VAL A 244 -16.44 0.24 -1.54
CA VAL A 244 -16.44 -0.34 -0.18
C VAL A 244 -16.81 -1.83 -0.21
N LYS A 245 -17.87 -2.20 -0.96
CA LYS A 245 -18.31 -3.58 -1.17
C LYS A 245 -17.20 -4.45 -1.76
N TRP A 246 -16.50 -3.98 -2.80
CA TRP A 246 -15.41 -4.76 -3.40
C TRP A 246 -14.17 -4.86 -2.51
N ILE A 247 -13.83 -3.85 -1.69
CA ILE A 247 -12.78 -3.97 -0.68
C ILE A 247 -13.13 -5.08 0.33
N ALA A 248 -14.38 -5.13 0.80
CA ALA A 248 -14.86 -6.17 1.72
C ALA A 248 -14.85 -7.57 1.09
N ILE A 249 -15.32 -7.73 -0.15
CA ILE A 249 -15.25 -9.00 -0.90
C ILE A 249 -13.79 -9.45 -1.05
N PHE A 250 -12.89 -8.54 -1.46
CA PHE A 250 -11.48 -8.86 -1.61
C PHE A 250 -10.86 -9.30 -0.27
N ARG A 251 -11.18 -8.65 0.86
CA ARG A 251 -10.70 -9.05 2.19
C ARG A 251 -11.09 -10.49 2.53
N LEU A 252 -12.32 -10.90 2.23
CA LEU A 252 -12.77 -12.27 2.45
C LEU A 252 -12.11 -13.30 1.51
N ILE A 253 -11.69 -12.89 0.31
CA ILE A 253 -10.95 -13.76 -0.62
C ILE A 253 -9.46 -13.85 -0.25
N LEU A 254 -8.90 -12.78 0.33
CA LEU A 254 -7.48 -12.59 0.64
C LEU A 254 -7.28 -12.28 2.14
N PRO A 255 -7.66 -13.18 3.06
CA PRO A 255 -7.70 -12.89 4.50
C PRO A 255 -6.33 -12.61 5.12
N GLU A 256 -5.24 -13.15 4.55
CA GLU A 256 -3.87 -13.05 5.07
C GLU A 256 -3.07 -11.88 4.47
N ALA A 257 -3.57 -11.21 3.42
CA ALA A 257 -2.83 -10.15 2.73
C ALA A 257 -2.99 -8.78 3.39
N LEU A 258 -1.93 -7.96 3.34
CA LEU A 258 -1.97 -6.57 3.80
C LEU A 258 -2.64 -5.65 2.77
N PHE A 259 -3.84 -5.19 3.08
CA PHE A 259 -4.62 -4.37 2.17
C PHE A 259 -4.24 -2.90 2.30
N ARG A 260 -3.91 -2.29 1.16
CA ARG A 260 -3.62 -0.86 1.07
C ARG A 260 -4.50 -0.19 0.03
N LEU A 261 -5.25 0.82 0.44
CA LEU A 261 -5.97 1.65 -0.52
C LEU A 261 -5.04 2.76 -1.05
N CYS A 262 -4.90 2.82 -2.37
CA CYS A 262 -3.87 3.60 -3.06
C CYS A 262 -4.49 4.70 -3.94
N GLY A 263 -4.15 4.76 -5.23
CA GLY A 263 -4.59 5.84 -6.12
C GLY A 263 -6.11 5.87 -6.29
N GLY A 264 -6.66 7.08 -6.48
CA GLY A 264 -8.09 7.32 -6.71
C GLY A 264 -8.96 7.29 -5.45
N ARG A 265 -8.43 6.98 -4.26
CA ARG A 265 -9.23 6.86 -3.04
C ARG A 265 -9.93 8.15 -2.61
N VAL A 266 -9.27 9.30 -2.80
CA VAL A 266 -9.82 10.60 -2.40
C VAL A 266 -10.99 10.95 -3.29
N GLU A 267 -10.81 10.80 -4.60
CA GLU A 267 -11.82 11.15 -5.60
C GLU A 267 -13.03 10.20 -5.61
N ASN A 268 -12.80 8.88 -5.45
CA ASN A 268 -13.86 7.87 -5.57
C ASN A 268 -14.60 7.55 -4.26
N LEU A 269 -14.07 7.91 -3.08
CA LEU A 269 -14.74 7.60 -1.80
C LEU A 269 -15.16 8.83 -0.99
N GLY A 270 -14.42 9.95 -1.06
CA GLY A 270 -14.66 11.12 -0.20
C GLY A 270 -14.83 10.75 1.27
N GLU A 271 -15.99 11.09 1.83
CA GLU A 271 -16.40 10.83 3.23
C GLU A 271 -16.54 9.33 3.59
N LEU A 272 -16.57 8.41 2.62
CA LEU A 272 -16.70 6.97 2.87
C LEU A 272 -15.34 6.24 3.02
N GLN A 273 -14.22 6.97 3.01
CA GLN A 273 -12.90 6.37 3.30
C GLN A 273 -12.81 5.69 4.68
N PRO A 274 -13.40 6.22 5.79
CA PRO A 274 -13.47 5.48 7.06
C PRO A 274 -14.25 4.15 6.94
N LEU A 275 -15.36 4.12 6.20
CA LEU A 275 -16.08 2.87 5.96
C LEU A 275 -15.23 1.88 5.14
N ALA A 276 -14.42 2.36 4.20
CA ALA A 276 -13.45 1.53 3.50
C ALA A 276 -12.37 0.97 4.44
N VAL A 277 -11.95 1.69 5.51
CA VAL A 277 -11.08 1.12 6.55
C VAL A 277 -11.76 -0.07 7.22
N ARG A 278 -13.04 0.07 7.60
CA ARG A 278 -13.83 -1.05 8.15
C ARG A 278 -13.99 -2.22 7.19
N ALA A 279 -14.07 -1.96 5.88
CA ALA A 279 -14.10 -2.99 4.83
C ALA A 279 -12.83 -3.88 4.78
N GLY A 280 -11.82 -3.59 5.61
CA GLY A 280 -10.73 -4.52 5.92
C GLY A 280 -9.36 -4.04 5.49
N LEU A 281 -9.12 -2.72 5.42
CA LEU A 281 -7.80 -2.18 5.11
C LEU A 281 -6.81 -2.38 6.27
N ASN A 282 -5.52 -2.43 5.94
CA ASN A 282 -4.41 -2.32 6.89
C ASN A 282 -3.69 -0.97 6.78
N GLY A 283 -3.99 -0.16 5.77
CA GLY A 283 -3.41 1.18 5.62
C GLY A 283 -3.80 1.83 4.30
N VAL A 284 -3.25 3.04 4.08
CA VAL A 284 -3.43 3.81 2.84
C VAL A 284 -2.07 4.20 2.24
N MET A 285 -2.08 4.69 1.00
CA MET A 285 -0.98 5.51 0.50
C MET A 285 -1.18 6.95 0.99
N MET A 286 -0.32 7.40 1.89
CA MET A 286 -0.34 8.70 2.55
C MET A 286 0.28 9.81 1.71
N GLY A 287 -0.32 11.00 1.77
CA GLY A 287 0.10 12.15 1.00
C GLY A 287 -0.09 11.92 -0.51
N ASN A 288 0.74 12.56 -1.32
CA ASN A 288 0.57 12.57 -2.78
C ASN A 288 0.75 11.21 -3.46
N PHE A 289 -0.01 11.04 -4.55
CA PHE A 289 0.14 9.95 -5.51
C PHE A 289 1.12 10.35 -6.63
N LEU A 290 1.38 9.42 -7.56
CA LEU A 290 2.35 9.62 -8.65
C LEU A 290 2.05 10.83 -9.57
N THR A 291 0.78 11.21 -9.70
CA THR A 291 0.30 12.25 -10.63
C THR A 291 -0.84 13.11 -10.08
N THR A 292 -1.25 12.92 -8.83
CA THR A 292 -2.37 13.64 -8.19
C THR A 292 -2.07 13.93 -6.72
N LEU A 293 -2.73 14.95 -6.17
CA LEU A 293 -2.67 15.25 -4.74
C LEU A 293 -3.41 14.16 -3.95
N GLY A 294 -3.02 13.96 -2.69
CA GLY A 294 -3.72 13.08 -1.75
C GLY A 294 -4.30 13.83 -0.55
N ALA A 295 -4.74 13.09 0.46
CA ALA A 295 -5.17 13.63 1.75
C ALA A 295 -3.96 14.08 2.60
N ALA A 296 -4.22 14.86 3.66
CA ALA A 296 -3.18 15.19 4.62
C ALA A 296 -2.76 13.95 5.43
N PRO A 297 -1.47 13.76 5.75
CA PRO A 297 -1.00 12.65 6.59
C PRO A 297 -1.76 12.51 7.92
N GLU A 298 -2.20 13.63 8.48
CA GLU A 298 -2.96 13.74 9.73
C GLU A 298 -4.36 13.12 9.60
N GLU A 299 -5.06 13.43 8.50
CA GLU A 299 -6.38 12.87 8.17
C GLU A 299 -6.28 11.35 7.95
N ASP A 300 -5.23 10.92 7.24
CA ASP A 300 -4.96 9.50 7.00
C ASP A 300 -4.72 8.69 8.28
N ARG A 301 -4.04 9.28 9.28
CA ARG A 301 -3.86 8.64 10.60
C ARG A 301 -5.17 8.64 11.40
N ALA A 302 -5.88 9.77 11.43
CA ALA A 302 -7.13 9.92 12.17
C ALA A 302 -8.22 8.91 11.74
N MET A 303 -8.30 8.56 10.45
CA MET A 303 -9.22 7.53 9.95
C MET A 303 -9.00 6.15 10.57
N PHE A 304 -7.76 5.80 10.94
CA PHE A 304 -7.41 4.52 11.54
C PHE A 304 -7.50 4.59 13.07
N GLU A 305 -7.02 5.68 13.67
CA GLU A 305 -7.14 5.96 15.11
C GLU A 305 -8.61 5.98 15.56
N GLY A 306 -9.53 6.49 14.74
CA GLY A 306 -10.97 6.50 15.01
C GLY A 306 -11.62 5.11 15.16
N TYR A 307 -10.95 4.05 14.69
CA TYR A 307 -11.35 2.65 14.91
C TYR A 307 -10.47 1.92 15.94
N GLY A 308 -9.70 2.67 16.74
CA GLY A 308 -8.76 2.11 17.71
C GLY A 308 -7.58 1.38 17.08
N LEU A 309 -7.28 1.66 15.80
CA LEU A 309 -6.17 1.02 15.10
C LEU A 309 -4.86 1.76 15.38
N ASN A 310 -3.79 0.97 15.48
CA ASN A 310 -2.51 1.48 15.90
C ASN A 310 -1.75 2.03 14.68
N VAL A 311 -1.59 3.35 14.63
CA VAL A 311 -0.79 4.04 13.61
C VAL A 311 0.63 4.34 14.07
N ALA A 312 0.97 4.03 15.34
CA ALA A 312 2.27 4.34 15.91
C ALA A 312 3.37 3.45 15.31
N ARG A 313 4.50 4.08 15.04
CA ARG A 313 5.65 3.49 14.36
C ARG A 313 6.57 2.74 15.32
N GLN A 314 7.20 1.65 14.87
CA GLN A 314 8.25 0.96 15.63
C GLN A 314 9.65 1.64 15.46
N PRO A 315 10.54 1.55 16.46
CA PRO A 315 11.89 2.13 16.42
C PRO A 315 12.97 1.19 15.83
N ASP A 316 12.59 0.16 15.06
CA ASP A 316 13.39 -1.04 14.78
C ASP A 316 14.38 -0.94 13.59
N ASN A 317 14.68 0.28 13.13
CA ASN A 317 15.32 0.60 11.84
C ASN A 317 14.74 -0.14 10.61
N ALA A 318 13.45 -0.49 10.65
CA ALA A 318 12.78 -1.35 9.68
C ALA A 318 13.51 -2.68 9.42
N SER A 319 14.07 -3.26 10.48
CA SER A 319 14.66 -4.60 10.47
C SER A 319 13.60 -5.70 10.49
N ASN A 320 12.42 -5.42 11.05
CA ASN A 320 11.26 -6.29 11.01
C ASN A 320 10.49 -6.09 9.67
N PRO A 321 10.34 -7.14 8.84
CA PRO A 321 9.60 -7.03 7.58
C PRO A 321 8.08 -6.87 7.79
N ARG A 322 7.55 -7.43 8.90
CA ARG A 322 6.11 -7.51 9.22
C ARG A 322 5.45 -6.12 9.33
N PRO A 323 4.11 -6.02 9.29
CA PRO A 323 3.40 -4.81 9.69
C PRO A 323 3.92 -4.27 11.01
N ASP A 324 3.84 -2.96 11.19
CA ASP A 324 4.05 -2.40 12.50
C ASP A 324 2.97 -2.91 13.45
N ASN A 325 3.27 -2.87 14.74
CA ASN A 325 2.27 -2.90 15.82
C ASN A 325 1.17 -4.00 15.80
N ARG A 326 1.53 -5.27 15.55
CA ARG A 326 0.77 -6.36 16.19
C ARG A 326 0.97 -6.28 17.70
N SER A 327 -0.05 -5.86 18.44
CA SER A 327 -0.06 -5.96 19.90
C SER A 327 0.26 -7.39 20.36
N GLY A 328 1.23 -7.53 21.27
CA GLY A 328 1.55 -8.80 21.95
C GLY A 328 2.47 -9.81 21.22
N TRP A 329 3.02 -9.51 20.04
CA TRP A 329 3.76 -10.50 19.23
C TRP A 329 5.30 -10.35 19.18
N LEU A 330 5.90 -10.20 20.36
CA LEU A 330 7.34 -10.26 20.60
C LEU A 330 7.66 -11.33 21.68
N SER A 331 7.67 -12.63 21.31
CA SER A 331 8.44 -13.75 21.94
C SER A 331 7.85 -15.18 21.84
N GLY A 332 6.74 -15.44 21.14
CA GLY A 332 6.08 -16.77 21.13
C GLY A 332 5.74 -17.34 19.74
N GLU A 333 5.44 -18.65 19.70
CA GLU A 333 4.95 -19.37 18.50
C GLU A 333 3.45 -19.12 18.24
N THR A 334 3.01 -19.40 17.01
CA THR A 334 1.65 -19.10 16.52
C THR A 334 0.60 -19.95 17.27
N PRO A 335 -0.43 -19.37 17.90
CA PRO A 335 -1.49 -20.16 18.51
C PRO A 335 -2.30 -20.84 17.42
N ASP A 336 -2.50 -22.16 17.55
CA ASP A 336 -3.43 -22.89 16.71
C ASP A 336 -4.87 -22.66 17.20
N VAL A 337 -5.47 -21.59 16.67
CA VAL A 337 -6.85 -21.19 16.98
C VAL A 337 -7.90 -22.18 16.46
N VAL A 338 -7.51 -23.21 15.68
CA VAL A 338 -8.43 -24.28 15.25
C VAL A 338 -8.55 -25.35 16.33
N GLU A 339 -7.42 -25.82 16.89
CA GLU A 339 -7.42 -26.78 18.00
C GLU A 339 -8.02 -26.20 19.29
N GLU A 340 -7.76 -24.92 19.62
CA GLU A 340 -8.27 -24.32 20.86
C GLU A 340 -9.80 -24.18 20.89
N HIS A 341 -10.43 -23.88 19.73
CA HIS A 341 -11.89 -23.83 19.61
C HIS A 341 -12.56 -25.21 19.56
N LEU A 342 -11.85 -26.25 19.09
CA LEU A 342 -12.35 -27.63 19.08
C LEU A 342 -12.09 -28.35 20.42
N GLY A 343 -11.07 -27.93 21.19
CA GLY A 343 -10.66 -28.52 22.46
C GLY A 343 -11.47 -28.09 23.69
N ALA A 344 -12.18 -26.96 23.63
CA ALA A 344 -12.99 -26.43 24.73
C ALA A 344 -14.17 -27.33 25.17
N GLY A 345 -14.40 -28.43 24.46
CA GLY A 345 -15.47 -29.40 24.72
C GLY A 345 -15.13 -30.60 25.63
N ALA A 346 -13.89 -30.78 26.12
CA ALA A 346 -13.59 -31.89 27.05
C ALA A 346 -12.30 -31.77 27.89
N ARG A 347 -12.43 -31.41 29.17
CA ARG A 347 -12.02 -32.28 30.32
C ARG A 347 -12.29 -31.67 31.70
N THR A 348 -12.65 -32.54 32.63
CA THR A 348 -12.99 -32.23 34.03
C THR A 348 -11.81 -32.46 34.99
N GLY A 349 -11.57 -31.48 35.87
CA GLY A 349 -10.95 -31.55 37.21
C GLY A 349 -9.66 -32.36 37.48
N THR A 350 -8.66 -31.72 38.11
CA THR A 350 -8.32 -31.94 39.55
C THR A 350 -7.24 -30.99 40.11
N ARG A 351 -7.16 -30.93 41.45
CA ARG A 351 -6.49 -29.98 42.37
C ARG A 351 -4.94 -29.99 42.42
N ALA A 352 -4.41 -28.95 43.12
CA ALA A 352 -3.19 -28.94 43.98
C ALA A 352 -1.82 -28.89 43.26
N ARG A 353 -0.70 -28.34 43.77
CA ARG A 353 -0.23 -27.58 44.99
C ARG A 353 1.25 -27.17 44.71
N ASP A 354 2.02 -26.36 45.44
CA ASP A 354 1.95 -25.39 46.57
C ASP A 354 3.23 -24.51 46.47
N GLY A 355 3.29 -23.26 46.98
CA GLY A 355 4.57 -22.52 47.08
C GLY A 355 4.49 -21.01 47.39
N ALA A 356 4.99 -20.58 48.55
CA ALA A 356 4.88 -19.19 49.04
C ALA A 356 6.22 -18.59 49.52
N ALA A 357 6.40 -17.28 49.35
CA ALA A 357 7.14 -16.32 50.20
C ALA A 357 7.17 -14.96 49.46
N ALA A 358 6.56 -13.85 49.91
CA ALA A 358 6.70 -13.09 51.16
C ALA A 358 7.93 -12.15 51.18
N GLY A 359 7.68 -10.84 51.22
CA GLY A 359 8.70 -9.78 51.32
C GLY A 359 8.08 -8.39 51.17
N ALA A 360 7.66 -7.78 52.29
CA ALA A 360 7.03 -6.45 52.31
C ALA A 360 8.00 -5.36 52.82
N GLY A 361 7.82 -4.12 52.34
CA GLY A 361 8.50 -2.92 52.85
C GLY A 361 7.75 -1.67 52.41
N GLN A 362 7.35 -0.81 53.37
CA GLN A 362 6.51 0.37 53.14
C GLN A 362 7.23 1.68 53.50
N SER A 363 6.66 2.80 53.03
CA SER A 363 6.93 4.21 53.42
C SER A 363 8.24 4.82 52.89
N ALA A 364 8.36 6.14 52.70
CA ALA A 364 7.52 7.24 53.20
C ALA A 364 7.39 8.43 52.21
N LEU A 365 6.44 9.33 52.51
CA LEU A 365 6.21 10.62 51.82
C LEU A 365 7.22 11.69 52.26
N GLY A 366 7.54 12.63 51.36
CA GLY A 366 8.26 13.86 51.70
C GLY A 366 8.27 14.85 50.52
N ALA A 367 7.58 15.97 50.67
CA ALA A 367 7.54 17.04 49.68
C ALA A 367 8.17 18.32 50.23
N ALA A 368 9.12 18.92 49.51
CA ALA A 368 9.49 20.33 49.66
C ALA A 368 10.35 20.84 48.48
N GLN A 369 9.73 21.70 47.67
CA GLN A 369 10.26 22.97 47.11
C GLN A 369 11.53 22.99 46.22
N ALA A 370 11.52 24.00 45.35
CA ALA A 370 12.51 24.26 44.31
C ALA A 370 13.60 25.23 44.79
N ASP A 371 14.77 25.21 44.14
CA ASP A 371 15.38 26.39 43.52
C ASP A 371 16.62 26.02 42.69
N GLY A 372 16.99 26.89 41.73
CA GLY A 372 18.40 27.12 41.41
C GLY A 372 19.04 26.40 40.21
N SER A 373 18.78 26.94 39.00
CA SER A 373 19.77 27.19 37.92
C SER A 373 20.76 26.07 37.48
N GLY A 374 20.61 25.63 36.22
CA GLY A 374 21.58 24.73 35.57
C GLY A 374 21.33 24.51 34.07
N GLU A 375 20.96 25.56 33.32
CA GLU A 375 20.73 25.45 31.86
C GLU A 375 22.03 25.18 31.10
N ALA A 376 22.28 23.91 30.79
CA ALA A 376 23.22 23.52 29.75
C ALA A 376 22.55 23.73 28.38
N SER A 377 22.71 24.93 27.80
CA SER A 377 22.22 25.26 26.47
C SER A 377 22.87 24.38 25.40
N ARG A 378 22.22 23.26 25.06
CA ARG A 378 22.50 22.54 23.82
C ARG A 378 21.96 23.38 22.67
N GLU A 379 22.86 23.83 21.79
CA GLU A 379 22.47 24.38 20.49
C GLU A 379 21.66 23.32 19.73
N THR A 380 20.34 23.46 19.76
CA THR A 380 19.50 22.89 18.71
C THR A 380 19.79 23.67 17.44
N ALA A 381 20.82 23.23 16.71
CA ALA A 381 21.04 23.70 15.35
C ALA A 381 19.71 23.54 14.60
N ASP A 382 19.19 24.65 14.08
CA ASP A 382 17.91 24.69 13.36
C ASP A 382 18.01 23.74 12.16
N LEU A 383 17.54 22.49 12.37
CA LEU A 383 17.15 21.60 11.29
C LEU A 383 15.94 22.27 10.65
N ASN A 384 16.22 23.11 9.66
CA ASN A 384 15.26 23.79 8.82
C ASN A 384 14.62 22.73 7.90
N VAL A 385 13.84 21.84 8.52
CA VAL A 385 13.03 20.82 7.87
C VAL A 385 11.97 21.58 7.11
N ARG A 386 12.26 21.86 5.84
CA ARG A 386 11.23 22.26 4.88
C ARG A 386 10.20 21.14 4.86
N LEU A 387 9.06 21.38 5.49
CA LEU A 387 7.86 20.58 5.27
C LEU A 387 7.63 20.58 3.76
N TRP A 388 7.72 19.40 3.17
CA TRP A 388 7.81 19.25 1.73
C TRP A 388 6.50 19.69 1.08
N ASP A 389 6.57 20.72 0.22
CA ASP A 389 5.46 21.12 -0.63
C ASP A 389 5.30 20.09 -1.78
N PRO A 390 4.21 19.29 -1.78
CA PRO A 390 4.03 18.24 -2.77
C PRO A 390 3.84 18.75 -4.20
N SER A 391 3.47 20.03 -4.37
CA SER A 391 3.29 20.65 -5.68
C SER A 391 4.62 20.90 -6.40
N THR A 392 5.76 20.90 -5.69
CA THR A 392 7.08 21.17 -6.28
C THR A 392 7.52 20.11 -7.31
N GLN A 393 7.03 18.87 -7.19
CA GLN A 393 7.22 17.82 -8.20
C GLN A 393 6.31 18.02 -9.43
N LEU A 394 5.24 18.80 -9.33
CA LEU A 394 4.24 19.01 -10.38
C LEU A 394 4.64 20.08 -11.41
N ARG A 395 5.94 20.20 -11.72
CA ARG A 395 6.40 21.04 -12.84
C ARG A 395 6.12 20.34 -14.16
N TYR A 396 4.92 20.55 -14.69
CA TYR A 396 4.48 20.03 -15.98
C TYR A 396 5.36 20.54 -17.11
N ARG A 397 5.82 19.63 -17.97
CA ARG A 397 6.38 19.95 -19.28
C ARG A 397 5.50 19.31 -20.33
N ALA A 398 4.79 20.14 -21.11
CA ALA A 398 3.93 19.66 -22.19
C ALA A 398 4.70 18.74 -23.15
N LYS A 399 4.07 17.62 -23.52
CA LYS A 399 4.61 16.67 -24.51
C LYS A 399 4.68 17.38 -25.87
N ARG A 400 5.85 17.39 -26.51
CA ARG A 400 6.03 18.05 -27.83
C ARG A 400 5.21 17.39 -28.95
N SER A 401 4.98 16.09 -28.83
CA SER A 401 4.11 15.30 -29.69
C SER A 401 3.64 14.06 -28.93
N VAL A 402 2.47 13.56 -29.29
CA VAL A 402 1.90 12.31 -28.78
C VAL A 402 1.75 11.37 -29.98
N PRO A 403 2.50 10.25 -30.05
CA PRO A 403 2.30 9.26 -31.09
C PRO A 403 0.93 8.57 -30.93
N PRO A 404 0.32 8.07 -32.03
CA PRO A 404 -0.90 7.28 -31.94
C PRO A 404 -0.69 6.04 -31.06
N ARG A 405 -1.73 5.66 -30.30
CA ARG A 405 -1.69 4.46 -29.46
C ARG A 405 -1.50 3.19 -30.31
N PRO A 406 -0.75 2.17 -29.85
CA PRO A 406 -0.56 0.92 -30.58
C PRO A 406 -1.88 0.17 -30.82
N ASP A 407 -2.78 0.18 -29.83
CA ASP A 407 -4.14 -0.37 -29.92
C ASP A 407 -5.09 0.43 -30.83
N ARG A 408 -4.64 1.57 -31.38
CA ARG A 408 -5.42 2.54 -32.17
C ARG A 408 -6.66 3.11 -31.46
N ALA A 409 -6.82 2.87 -30.15
CA ALA A 409 -7.88 3.51 -29.38
C ALA A 409 -7.65 5.03 -29.32
N PRO A 410 -8.71 5.85 -29.25
CA PRO A 410 -8.56 7.27 -29.01
C PRO A 410 -8.17 7.53 -27.56
N ASN A 411 -7.40 8.59 -27.31
CA ASN A 411 -7.41 9.23 -26.00
C ASN A 411 -8.75 9.95 -25.82
N ARG A 412 -9.24 10.02 -24.58
CA ARG A 412 -10.54 10.59 -24.23
C ARG A 412 -10.39 11.81 -23.36
N THR A 413 -11.10 12.88 -23.68
CA THR A 413 -11.20 14.09 -22.84
C THR A 413 -12.63 14.24 -22.38
N ALA A 414 -12.83 14.55 -21.09
CA ALA A 414 -14.16 14.79 -20.51
C ALA A 414 -14.90 16.02 -21.07
N VAL A 415 -14.25 16.80 -21.95
CA VAL A 415 -14.83 17.92 -22.67
C VAL A 415 -14.38 17.83 -24.14
N PRO A 416 -15.27 18.02 -25.14
CA PRO A 416 -14.86 18.22 -26.53
C PRO A 416 -14.07 19.53 -26.67
N ARG A 417 -13.02 19.53 -27.49
CA ARG A 417 -12.26 20.75 -27.81
C ARG A 417 -12.98 21.61 -28.85
#